data_AF-A0A925HIU9-F1
#
_entry.id   AF-A0A925HIU9-F1
#
_cell.length_a   1.000
_cell.length_b   1.000
_cell.length_c   1.000
_cell.angle_alpha   90.00
_cell.angle_beta   90.00
_cell.angle_gamma   90.00
#
_symmetry.space_group_name_H-M   'P 1'
#
loop_
_entity.id
_entity.type
_entity.pdbx_description
1 polymer ?
#
loop_
_entity_poly.entity_id
_entity_poly.type
_entity_poly.pdbx_seq_one_letter_code
_entity_poly.pdbx_strand_id
1 'polypeptide(L)' 'MFETFRNSSRVQQAIHRGIQRALLAHKRAGRSIVIWRDGKVVVVPPDQINVSEQELQAPPSSIADA' A
#
# COMPACT_ATOMS: atom_id res chain seq x y z
N MET A 1 12.85 -2.38 20.03
CA MET A 1 13.03 -1.00 19.57
C MET A 1 12.59 -0.87 18.10
N PHE A 2 11.29 -0.71 17.87
CA PHE A 2 10.71 0.01 16.73
C PHE A 2 9.56 0.83 17.30
N GLU A 3 9.90 1.72 18.23
CA GLU A 3 8.96 2.51 19.00
C GLU A 3 8.96 3.94 18.47
N THR A 4 8.52 4.14 17.22
CA THR A 4 8.38 5.51 16.71
C THR A 4 7.40 5.67 15.54
N PHE A 5 6.16 5.16 15.61
CA PHE A 5 5.11 5.64 14.71
C PHE A 5 3.72 5.72 15.38
N ARG A 6 3.67 6.04 16.68
CA ARG A 6 2.39 6.11 17.40
C ARG A 6 1.56 7.36 17.13
N ASN A 7 2.05 8.36 16.38
CA ASN A 7 1.30 9.58 16.01
C ASN A 7 1.85 10.28 14.73
N SER A 8 1.53 9.79 13.52
CA SER A 8 1.84 10.50 12.26
C SER A 8 0.89 10.11 11.12
N SER A 9 -0.42 10.33 11.30
CA SER A 9 -1.47 9.88 10.36
C SER A 9 -1.20 10.28 8.91
N ARG A 10 -0.74 11.52 8.66
CA ARG A 10 -0.47 12.03 7.30
C ARG A 10 0.71 11.33 6.61
N VAL A 11 1.77 11.03 7.35
CA VAL A 11 2.97 10.34 6.81
C VAL A 11 2.62 8.90 6.48
N GLN A 12 1.93 8.19 7.38
CA GLN A 12 1.49 6.81 7.13
C GLN A 12 0.52 6.75 5.94
N GLN A 13 -0.41 7.70 5.82
CA GLN A 13 -1.30 7.79 4.66
C GLN A 13 -0.55 8.05 3.35
N ALA A 14 0.46 8.94 3.36
CA ALA A 14 1.26 9.20 2.17
C ALA A 14 2.04 7.96 1.73
N ILE A 15 2.64 7.24 2.68
CA ILE A 15 3.33 5.97 2.44
C ILE A 15 2.35 4.94 1.88
N HIS A 16 1.20 4.75 2.52
CA HIS A 16 0.18 3.81 2.08
C HIS A 16 -0.27 4.09 0.64
N ARG A 17 -0.58 5.35 0.31
CA ARG A 17 -0.91 5.76 -1.07
C ARG A 17 0.22 5.48 -2.06
N GLY A 18 1.47 5.74 -1.68
CA GLY A 18 2.63 5.44 -2.51
C GLY A 18 2.75 3.95 -2.83
N ILE A 19 2.58 3.09 -1.82
CA ILE A 19 2.58 1.63 -1.96
C ILE A 19 1.45 1.19 -2.89
N GLN A 20 0.21 1.64 -2.66
CA GLN A 20 -0.94 1.27 -3.50
C GLN A 20 -0.73 1.67 -4.97
N ARG A 21 -0.19 2.88 -5.22
CA ARG A 21 0.11 3.34 -6.58
C ARG A 21 1.16 2.48 -7.27
N ALA A 22 2.23 2.11 -6.56
CA ALA A 22 3.25 1.23 -7.10
C ALA A 22 2.68 -0.15 -7.44
N LEU A 23 1.95 -0.77 -6.50
CA LEU A 23 1.33 -2.08 -6.71
C LEU A 23 0.37 -2.08 -7.91
N LEU A 24 -0.45 -1.04 -8.06
CA LEU A 24 -1.34 -0.88 -9.20
C LEU A 24 -0.57 -0.72 -10.52
N ALA A 25 0.52 0.05 -10.53
CA ALA A 25 1.35 0.20 -11.72
C ALA A 25 1.98 -1.12 -12.15
N HIS A 26 2.46 -1.92 -11.20
CA HIS A 26 2.99 -3.27 -11.47
C HIS A 26 1.91 -4.20 -12.03
N LYS A 27 0.72 -4.23 -11.41
CA LYS A 27 -0.43 -5.00 -11.88
C LYS A 27 -0.81 -4.65 -13.32
N ARG A 28 -0.99 -3.35 -13.61
CA ARG A 28 -1.39 -2.86 -14.95
C ARG A 28 -0.32 -3.10 -16.01
N ALA A 29 0.96 -3.07 -15.62
CA ALA A 29 2.07 -3.36 -16.52
C ALA A 29 2.33 -4.86 -16.73
N GLY A 30 1.55 -5.75 -16.09
CA GLY A 30 1.79 -7.20 -16.14
C GLY A 30 3.10 -7.61 -15.46
N ARG A 31 3.61 -6.81 -14.52
CA ARG A 31 4.88 -7.04 -13.84
C ARG A 31 4.64 -7.64 -12.46
N SER A 32 5.34 -8.73 -12.17
CA SER A 32 5.35 -9.34 -10.84
C SER A 32 6.05 -8.44 -9.81
N ILE A 33 5.74 -8.67 -8.54
CA ILE A 33 6.48 -8.13 -7.40
C ILE A 33 7.10 -9.27 -6.59
N VAL A 34 8.09 -8.94 -5.77
CA VAL A 34 8.72 -9.89 -4.87
C VAL A 34 8.48 -9.45 -3.44
N ILE A 35 7.98 -10.35 -2.61
CA ILE A 35 7.74 -10.11 -1.19
C ILE A 35 8.54 -11.10 -0.35
N TRP A 36 8.77 -10.72 0.90
CA TRP A 36 9.21 -11.66 1.92
C TRP A 36 7.97 -12.17 2.68
N ARG A 37 7.80 -13.48 2.76
CA ARG A 37 6.70 -14.13 3.49
C ARG A 37 7.21 -15.43 4.12
N ASP A 38 7.00 -15.60 5.42
CA ASP A 38 7.34 -16.83 6.16
C ASP A 38 8.79 -17.29 5.97
N GLY A 39 9.73 -16.34 6.01
CA GLY A 39 11.15 -16.62 5.86
C GLY A 39 11.59 -16.94 4.42
N LYS A 40 10.72 -16.73 3.43
CA LYS A 40 10.98 -17.05 2.02
C LYS A 40 10.74 -15.86 1.12
N VAL A 41 11.47 -15.83 0.01
CA VAL A 41 11.22 -14.94 -1.12
C VAL A 41 10.07 -15.52 -1.92
N VAL A 42 8.98 -14.76 -2.05
CA VAL A 42 7.79 -15.15 -2.80
C VAL A 42 7.58 -14.17 -3.95
N VAL A 43 7.49 -14.70 -5.16
CA VAL A 43 7.11 -13.92 -6.35
C VAL A 43 5.58 -13.89 -6.41
N VAL A 44 5.01 -12.68 -6.46
CA VAL A 44 3.57 -12.46 -6.61
C VAL A 44 3.31 -12.03 -8.05
N PRO A 45 2.60 -12.84 -8.85
CA PRO A 45 2.26 -12.48 -10.22
C PRO A 45 1.23 -11.34 -10.25
N PRO A 46 1.14 -10.58 -11.36
CA PRO A 46 0.33 -9.36 -11.44
C PRO A 46 -1.16 -9.58 -11.13
N ASP A 47 -1.73 -10.71 -11.52
CA ASP A 47 -3.11 -11.11 -11.26
C ASP A 47 -3.42 -11.33 -9.76
N GLN A 48 -2.41 -11.67 -8.96
CA GLN A 48 -2.53 -11.88 -7.51
C GLN A 48 -2.23 -10.63 -6.68
N ILE A 49 -1.87 -9.50 -7.31
CA ILE A 49 -1.71 -8.23 -6.62
C ILE A 49 -3.10 -7.71 -6.22
N ASN A 50 -3.41 -7.78 -4.93
CA ASN A 50 -4.67 -7.34 -4.36
C ASN A 50 -4.56 -5.86 -3.95
N VAL A 51 -4.98 -4.98 -4.85
CA VAL A 51 -5.04 -3.52 -4.68
C VAL A 51 -6.45 -3.06 -5.02
N SER A 52 -7.10 -2.41 -4.05
CA SER A 52 -8.43 -1.82 -4.25
C SER A 52 -8.29 -0.51 -5.01
N GLU A 53 -8.88 -0.40 -6.20
CA GLU A 53 -8.84 0.84 -6.98
C GLU A 53 -9.57 2.01 -6.29
N GLN A 54 -10.49 1.71 -5.36
CA GLN A 54 -11.25 2.71 -4.62
C GLN A 54 -10.45 3.44 -3.53
N GLU A 55 -9.40 2.83 -2.96
CA GLU A 55 -8.56 3.46 -1.93
C GLU A 55 -7.66 4.57 -2.49
N LEU A 56 -7.48 4.63 -3.82
CA LEU A 56 -6.68 5.65 -4.50
C LEU A 56 -7.46 6.94 -4.79
N GLN A 57 -8.80 6.89 -4.75
CA GLN A 57 -9.70 8.01 -5.05
C GLN A 57 -10.36 8.63 -3.81
N ALA A 58 -10.26 7.98 -2.64
CA ALA A 58 -10.81 8.53 -1.43
C ALA A 58 -10.13 9.89 -1.10
N PRO A 59 -10.88 11.00 -1.00
CA PRO A 59 -10.35 12.21 -0.37
C PRO A 59 -9.87 11.85 1.05
N PRO A 60 -8.90 12.59 1.63
CA PRO A 60 -8.55 12.39 3.03
C PRO A 60 -9.85 12.39 3.81
N SER A 61 -10.18 11.26 4.45
CA SER A 61 -11.44 11.10 5.16
C SER A 61 -11.70 12.37 5.95
N SER A 62 -12.81 13.02 5.62
CA SER A 62 -13.24 14.29 6.19
C SER A 62 -12.97 14.27 7.68
N ILE A 63 -12.22 15.25 8.17
CA ILE A 63 -12.12 15.56 9.58
C ILE A 63 -13.48 16.17 9.94
N ALA A 64 -14.48 15.31 10.11
CA ALA A 64 -15.67 15.66 10.85
C ALA A 64 -15.31 15.51 12.34
N ASP A 65 -15.30 16.65 13.01
CA ASP A 65 -15.51 16.83 14.45
C ASP A 65 -14.63 16.03 15.42
N ALA A 66 -13.64 16.72 16.01
CA ALA A 66 -13.43 16.83 17.47
C ALA A 66 -12.11 17.57 17.78
#